data_AF-A0A0G1A6N4-F1
#
_entry.id   AF-A0A0G1A6N4-F1
#
_cell.length_a   1.000
_cell.length_b   1.000
_cell.length_c   1.000
_cell.angle_alpha   90.00
_cell.angle_beta   90.00
_cell.angle_gamma   90.00
#
_symmetry.space_group_name_H-M   'P 1'
#
loop_
_entity.id
_entity.type
_entity.pdbx_description
1 polymer ?
#
loop_
_entity_poly.entity_id
_entity_poly.type
_entity_poly.pdbx_seq_one_letter_code
_entity_poly.pdbx_strand_id
1 'polypeptide(L)'
;MKSIIIPESYNYIAVFLTFSCNLRCSFCINDFGSVARTTKRRLLSGKEWVEGLNRIVSRPDLPITLQGGEPTLHKDFVYIINNIKPELNIDVLTNLRDEKIFIGNIDPRRLKRDAPYASIRVSYHPEQMSLNELIRKVLKMQNNGFSVGIWGIMHPKQEIEILKAEKYCKSLGIDFRTKEFLGTHKGKIYGQYRYPGAISKRDKKSVFCKTTELIIGPNGDIYRCTADVYEKRKSIGHILDPDFQIEDKFRLCEWFGHCNPCDIKVKTNRFQQFGHSSVEIKFQDQEV
;
A
#
# COMPACT_ATOMS: atom_id res chain seq x y z
N MET A 1 4.45 13.39 -22.91
CA MET A 1 5.29 12.91 -21.79
C MET A 1 5.76 11.50 -22.11
N LYS A 2 6.99 11.13 -21.74
CA LYS A 2 7.49 9.76 -21.99
C LYS A 2 6.75 8.74 -21.13
N SER A 3 6.52 7.55 -21.66
CA SER A 3 6.02 6.40 -20.92
C SER A 3 7.00 6.01 -19.81
N ILE A 4 6.49 5.57 -18.66
CA ILE A 4 7.29 5.07 -17.52
C ILE A 4 7.24 3.55 -17.59
N ILE A 5 8.35 2.93 -18.03
CA ILE A 5 8.45 1.48 -18.13
C ILE A 5 8.78 0.90 -16.76
N ILE A 6 7.91 0.02 -16.25
CA ILE A 6 8.12 -0.60 -14.94
C ILE A 6 9.10 -1.78 -15.08
N PRO A 7 10.21 -1.82 -14.32
CA PRO A 7 11.17 -2.91 -14.41
C PRO A 7 10.56 -4.28 -14.08
N GLU A 8 11.11 -5.34 -14.67
CA GLU A 8 10.56 -6.69 -14.50
C GLU A 8 10.68 -7.21 -13.06
N SER A 9 11.70 -6.74 -12.34
CA SER A 9 11.94 -7.03 -10.93
C SER A 9 10.90 -6.41 -9.98
N TYR A 10 10.07 -5.47 -10.44
CA TYR A 10 9.14 -4.76 -9.56
C TYR A 10 7.97 -5.65 -9.13
N ASN A 11 7.52 -5.46 -7.89
CA ASN A 11 6.50 -6.28 -7.23
C ASN A 11 5.30 -5.47 -6.75
N TYR A 12 5.41 -4.13 -6.73
CA TYR A 12 4.32 -3.28 -6.25
C TYR A 12 4.35 -1.88 -6.87
N ILE A 13 3.16 -1.33 -7.15
CA ILE A 13 2.95 0.07 -7.50
C ILE A 13 2.04 0.69 -6.43
N ALA A 14 2.64 1.48 -5.55
CA ALA A 14 2.02 2.12 -4.41
C ALA A 14 1.66 3.57 -4.74
N VAL A 15 0.37 3.88 -4.80
CA VAL A 15 -0.12 5.25 -5.03
C VAL A 15 -0.84 5.74 -3.79
N PHE A 16 -0.20 6.65 -3.07
CA PHE A 16 -0.76 7.30 -1.90
C PHE A 16 -1.60 8.50 -2.32
N LEU A 17 -2.91 8.34 -2.51
CA LEU A 17 -3.78 9.46 -2.94
C LEU A 17 -3.89 10.54 -1.86
N THR A 18 -3.89 10.13 -0.60
CA THR A 18 -3.90 11.04 0.56
C THR A 18 -3.40 10.30 1.81
N PHE A 19 -2.86 11.04 2.77
CA PHE A 19 -2.58 10.53 4.13
C PHE A 19 -3.71 10.84 5.12
N SER A 20 -4.73 11.60 4.71
CA SER A 20 -5.93 11.80 5.52
C SER A 20 -6.65 10.46 5.71
N CYS A 21 -7.12 10.21 6.92
CA CYS A 21 -7.90 9.04 7.27
C CYS A 21 -8.99 9.44 8.26
N ASN A 22 -10.17 8.83 8.12
CA ASN A 22 -11.31 8.96 9.01
C ASN A 22 -11.27 7.97 10.18
N LEU A 23 -10.19 7.19 10.31
CA LEU A 23 -9.90 6.33 11.46
C LEU A 23 -8.64 6.79 12.20
N ARG A 24 -8.49 6.35 13.45
CA ARG A 24 -7.33 6.59 14.32
C ARG A 24 -6.81 5.31 15.00
N CYS A 25 -6.47 4.31 14.19
CA CYS A 25 -6.05 2.99 14.68
C CYS A 25 -4.76 3.08 15.51
N SER A 26 -4.69 2.38 16.64
CA SER A 26 -3.53 2.42 17.55
C SER A 26 -2.27 1.75 16.99
N PHE A 27 -2.44 0.94 15.94
CA PHE A 27 -1.41 0.13 15.29
C PHE A 27 -1.17 0.54 13.82
N CYS A 28 -1.58 1.75 13.42
CA CYS A 28 -1.52 2.17 12.02
C CYS A 28 -0.08 2.21 11.51
N ILE A 29 0.20 1.49 10.42
CA ILE A 29 1.53 1.47 9.81
C ILE A 29 1.93 2.83 9.21
N ASN A 30 0.94 3.69 8.89
CA ASN A 30 1.20 5.03 8.35
C ASN A 30 1.73 6.00 9.43
N ASP A 31 1.58 5.67 10.71
CA ASP A 31 2.07 6.48 11.82
C ASP A 31 3.55 6.14 12.17
N PHE A 32 4.22 5.27 11.41
CA PHE A 32 5.60 4.84 11.68
C PHE A 32 6.69 5.90 11.42
N GLY A 33 6.33 7.12 11.00
CA GLY A 33 7.29 8.20 10.73
C GLY A 33 6.73 9.59 11.04
N SER A 34 7.49 10.62 10.66
CA SER A 34 7.18 12.03 10.93
C SER A 34 6.05 12.63 10.06
N VAL A 35 5.37 11.85 9.20
CA VAL A 35 4.09 12.27 8.63
C VAL A 35 3.03 12.22 9.72
N ALA A 36 2.90 13.33 10.44
CA ALA A 36 1.61 13.63 11.06
C ALA A 36 0.55 13.56 9.95
N ARG A 37 -0.64 12.99 10.24
CA ARG A 37 -1.84 12.89 9.35
C ARG A 37 -2.41 14.27 8.99
N THR A 38 -1.52 15.15 8.56
CA THR A 38 -1.65 16.59 8.45
C THR A 38 -1.86 16.94 6.99
N THR A 39 -2.84 17.81 6.79
CA THR A 39 -3.40 18.27 5.53
C THR A 39 -2.52 19.26 4.77
N LYS A 40 -1.26 19.49 5.19
CA LYS A 40 -0.40 20.56 4.66
C LYS A 40 0.43 20.17 3.42
N ARG A 41 0.31 18.94 2.90
CA ARG A 41 0.96 18.58 1.62
C ARG A 41 0.02 18.92 0.47
N ARG A 42 0.58 19.45 -0.63
CA ARG A 42 -0.13 19.54 -1.91
C ARG A 42 -0.67 18.16 -2.27
N LEU A 43 -1.95 18.08 -2.61
CA LEU A 43 -2.55 16.90 -3.22
C LEU A 43 -2.63 17.15 -4.72
N LEU A 44 -2.20 16.18 -5.54
CA LEU A 44 -2.49 16.23 -6.96
C LEU A 44 -4.01 16.20 -7.19
N SER A 45 -4.49 16.99 -8.14
CA SER A 45 -5.85 16.88 -8.64
C SER A 45 -6.07 15.55 -9.37
N GLY A 46 -7.34 15.17 -9.58
CA GLY A 46 -7.67 13.98 -10.37
C GLY A 46 -7.09 14.01 -11.79
N LYS A 47 -7.04 15.20 -12.42
CA LYS A 47 -6.44 15.37 -13.76
C LYS A 47 -4.93 15.10 -13.75
N GLU A 48 -4.22 15.66 -12.79
CA GLU A 48 -2.77 15.42 -12.62
C GLU A 48 -2.48 13.94 -12.31
N TRP A 49 -3.27 13.31 -11.46
CA TRP A 49 -3.14 11.87 -11.20
C TRP A 49 -3.31 11.04 -12.47
N VAL A 50 -4.36 11.31 -13.24
CA VAL A 50 -4.65 10.61 -14.50
C VAL A 50 -3.54 10.85 -15.52
N GLU A 51 -3.07 12.08 -15.68
CA GLU A 51 -1.96 12.44 -16.57
C GLU A 51 -0.69 11.65 -16.24
N GLY A 52 -0.31 11.64 -14.96
CA GLY A 52 0.88 10.94 -14.49
C GLY A 52 0.76 9.41 -14.56
N LEU A 53 -0.33 8.85 -14.03
CA LEU A 53 -0.53 7.40 -13.96
C LEU A 53 -0.70 6.76 -15.34
N ASN A 54 -1.31 7.46 -16.30
CA ASN A 54 -1.49 6.95 -17.66
C ASN A 54 -0.19 6.89 -18.49
N ARG A 55 0.94 7.33 -17.92
CA ARG A 55 2.28 7.11 -18.50
C ARG A 55 2.84 5.74 -18.14
N ILE A 56 2.35 5.12 -17.06
CA ILE A 56 2.87 3.82 -16.60
C ILE A 56 2.57 2.76 -17.64
N VAL A 57 3.59 2.00 -18.02
CA VAL A 57 3.45 0.75 -18.78
C VAL A 57 3.68 -0.39 -17.78
N SER A 58 2.58 -1.03 -17.40
CA SER A 58 2.56 -2.14 -16.45
C SER A 58 2.14 -3.44 -17.13
N ARG A 59 2.02 -4.50 -16.33
CA ARG A 59 1.66 -5.86 -16.71
C ARG A 59 0.41 -6.31 -15.95
N PRO A 60 -0.35 -7.31 -16.44
CA PRO A 60 -1.62 -7.72 -15.86
C PRO A 60 -1.57 -8.09 -14.36
N ASP A 61 -0.44 -8.64 -13.90
CA ASP A 61 -0.24 -9.07 -12.52
C ASP A 61 0.34 -7.97 -11.60
N LEU A 62 0.60 -6.77 -12.12
CA LEU A 62 1.11 -5.63 -11.36
C LEU A 62 0.16 -4.41 -11.47
N PRO A 63 -0.92 -4.38 -10.67
CA PRO A 63 -1.88 -3.30 -10.70
C PRO A 63 -1.34 -2.02 -10.05
N ILE A 64 -1.91 -0.89 -10.43
CA ILE A 64 -1.80 0.36 -9.67
C ILE A 64 -2.61 0.20 -8.39
N THR A 65 -1.96 0.29 -7.23
CA THR A 65 -2.65 0.14 -5.96
C THR A 65 -2.91 1.52 -5.33
N LEU A 66 -4.17 1.95 -5.35
CA LEU A 66 -4.63 3.18 -4.73
C LEU A 66 -4.81 2.96 -3.23
N GLN A 67 -4.05 3.70 -2.43
CA GLN A 67 -3.95 3.53 -0.98
C GLN A 67 -3.64 4.85 -0.27
N GLY A 68 -3.32 4.74 1.01
CA GLY A 68 -2.75 5.78 1.84
C GLY A 68 -3.35 5.76 3.23
N GLY A 69 -3.83 6.89 3.71
CA GLY A 69 -4.70 6.94 4.89
C GLY A 69 -6.03 6.26 4.58
N GLU A 70 -6.92 6.98 3.90
CA GLU A 70 -8.12 6.44 3.28
C GLU A 70 -8.27 7.04 1.88
N PRO A 71 -8.04 6.27 0.79
CA PRO A 71 -8.04 6.82 -0.56
C PRO A 71 -9.39 7.40 -0.99
N THR A 72 -10.51 6.88 -0.45
CA THR A 72 -11.86 7.39 -0.76
C THR A 72 -12.11 8.82 -0.26
N LEU A 73 -11.26 9.35 0.63
CA LEU A 73 -11.30 10.76 1.05
C LEU A 73 -10.68 11.72 0.03
N HIS A 74 -10.01 11.23 -0.99
CA HIS A 74 -9.56 12.08 -2.08
C HIS A 74 -10.77 12.55 -2.89
N LYS A 75 -10.97 13.87 -3.01
CA LYS A 75 -12.16 14.46 -3.67
C LYS A 75 -12.41 13.93 -5.09
N ASP A 76 -11.34 13.60 -5.80
CA ASP A 76 -11.39 13.11 -7.19
C ASP A 76 -11.25 11.58 -7.29
N PHE A 77 -11.45 10.81 -6.21
CA PHE A 77 -11.25 9.35 -6.17
C PHE A 77 -11.96 8.62 -7.31
N VAL A 78 -13.26 8.90 -7.51
CA VAL A 78 -14.06 8.31 -8.60
C VAL A 78 -13.53 8.73 -9.97
N TYR A 79 -13.20 10.02 -10.14
CA TYR A 79 -12.65 10.53 -11.40
C TYR A 79 -11.35 9.81 -11.78
N ILE A 80 -10.44 9.61 -10.82
CA ILE A 80 -9.16 8.94 -11.05
C ILE A 80 -9.39 7.51 -11.57
N ILE A 81 -10.22 6.72 -10.89
CA ILE A 81 -10.48 5.32 -11.28
C ILE A 81 -11.11 5.25 -12.68
N ASN A 82 -12.07 6.13 -12.98
CA ASN A 82 -12.78 6.12 -14.25
C ASN A 82 -11.94 6.64 -15.43
N ASN A 83 -10.82 7.34 -15.20
CA ASN A 83 -10.01 7.95 -16.25
C ASN A 83 -8.58 7.40 -16.36
N ILE A 84 -8.15 6.51 -15.44
CA ILE A 84 -6.98 5.67 -15.68
C ILE A 84 -7.28 4.77 -16.90
N LYS A 85 -6.29 4.60 -17.76
CA LYS A 85 -6.34 3.79 -18.99
C LYS A 85 -6.83 2.35 -18.74
N PRO A 86 -7.81 1.82 -19.50
CA PRO A 86 -8.41 0.49 -19.28
C PRO A 86 -7.43 -0.67 -19.12
N GLU A 87 -6.30 -0.63 -19.84
CA GLU A 87 -5.23 -1.64 -19.79
C GLU A 87 -4.47 -1.68 -18.46
N LEU A 88 -4.56 -0.63 -17.64
CA LEU A 88 -3.99 -0.59 -16.31
C LEU A 88 -5.00 -1.17 -15.31
N ASN A 89 -4.62 -2.29 -14.71
CA ASN A 89 -5.34 -2.90 -13.60
C ASN A 89 -5.21 -2.03 -12.34
N ILE A 90 -6.27 -1.98 -11.55
CA ILE A 90 -6.35 -1.15 -10.34
C ILE A 90 -6.77 -2.01 -9.15
N ASP A 91 -6.05 -1.87 -8.05
CA ASP A 91 -6.45 -2.37 -6.75
C ASP A 91 -6.65 -1.18 -5.78
N VAL A 92 -7.53 -1.34 -4.79
CA VAL A 92 -7.85 -0.31 -3.79
C VAL A 92 -7.72 -0.88 -2.39
N LEU A 93 -6.98 -0.18 -1.52
CA LEU A 93 -6.86 -0.49 -0.10
C LEU A 93 -7.62 0.56 0.70
N THR A 94 -8.73 0.18 1.32
CA THR A 94 -9.69 1.09 1.96
C THR A 94 -10.20 0.51 3.28
N ASN A 95 -10.77 1.33 4.15
CA ASN A 95 -11.58 0.91 5.28
C ASN A 95 -13.08 0.78 4.97
N LEU A 96 -13.50 1.11 3.73
CA LEU A 96 -14.88 1.01 3.25
C LEU A 96 -15.90 1.70 4.17
N ARG A 97 -15.60 2.91 4.64
CA ARG A 97 -16.56 3.65 5.48
C ARG A 97 -17.87 3.95 4.76
N ASP A 98 -17.82 4.23 3.46
CA ASP A 98 -18.99 4.43 2.61
C ASP A 98 -18.85 3.63 1.30
N GLU A 99 -19.67 2.61 1.12
CA GLU A 99 -19.67 1.78 -0.09
C GLU A 99 -20.36 2.47 -1.28
N LYS A 100 -21.15 3.52 -1.05
CA LYS A 100 -21.89 4.23 -2.10
C LYS A 100 -20.99 5.00 -3.05
N ILE A 101 -19.77 5.35 -2.61
CA ILE A 101 -18.77 5.99 -3.48
C ILE A 101 -18.37 5.07 -4.65
N PHE A 102 -18.55 3.75 -4.51
CA PHE A 102 -18.31 2.79 -5.57
C PHE A 102 -19.58 2.50 -6.37
N ILE A 103 -20.65 2.10 -5.68
CA ILE A 103 -21.89 1.62 -6.31
C ILE A 103 -22.56 2.76 -7.08
N GLY A 104 -22.77 2.55 -8.39
CA GLY A 104 -23.38 3.54 -9.29
C GLY A 104 -22.41 4.60 -9.82
N ASN A 105 -21.20 4.71 -9.27
CA ASN A 105 -20.19 5.70 -9.65
C ASN A 105 -19.00 5.10 -10.41
N ILE A 106 -18.72 3.81 -10.17
CA ILE A 106 -17.59 3.08 -10.75
C ILE A 106 -18.11 1.80 -11.39
N ASP A 107 -17.69 1.52 -12.63
CA ASP A 107 -17.91 0.22 -13.26
C ASP A 107 -17.14 -0.87 -12.48
N PRO A 108 -17.80 -1.91 -11.95
CA PRO A 108 -17.12 -2.97 -11.20
C PRO A 108 -15.98 -3.66 -11.96
N ARG A 109 -16.05 -3.69 -13.31
CA ARG A 109 -14.98 -4.23 -14.17
C ARG A 109 -13.68 -3.45 -14.03
N ARG A 110 -13.73 -2.19 -13.61
CA ARG A 110 -12.56 -1.35 -13.39
C ARG A 110 -11.75 -1.75 -12.16
N LEU A 111 -12.40 -2.36 -11.18
CA LEU A 111 -11.83 -2.85 -9.92
C LEU A 111 -12.01 -4.36 -9.80
N LYS A 112 -11.77 -5.07 -10.90
CA LYS A 112 -11.83 -6.52 -10.98
C LYS A 112 -10.81 -7.01 -12.00
N ARG A 113 -9.90 -7.85 -11.55
CA ARG A 113 -8.91 -8.54 -12.40
C ARG A 113 -8.79 -10.00 -11.99
N ASP A 114 -8.22 -10.81 -12.87
CA ASP A 114 -7.86 -12.18 -12.52
C ASP A 114 -6.67 -12.16 -11.54
N ALA A 115 -6.94 -12.58 -10.31
CA ALA A 115 -6.00 -12.51 -9.20
C ALA A 115 -6.38 -13.51 -8.11
N PRO A 116 -5.40 -14.01 -7.35
CA PRO A 116 -5.67 -14.91 -6.23
C PRO A 116 -6.27 -14.18 -5.02
N TYR A 117 -6.64 -12.89 -5.13
CA TYR A 117 -7.24 -12.07 -4.08
C TYR A 117 -8.07 -10.93 -4.68
N ALA A 118 -8.97 -10.36 -3.88
CA ALA A 118 -9.84 -9.27 -4.30
C ALA A 118 -9.10 -7.97 -4.66
N SER A 119 -9.58 -7.28 -5.69
CA SER A 119 -9.05 -5.97 -6.12
C SER A 119 -9.37 -4.86 -5.11
N ILE A 120 -10.51 -4.94 -4.43
CA ILE A 120 -10.83 -4.05 -3.30
C ILE A 120 -10.53 -4.80 -2.00
N ARG A 121 -9.55 -4.29 -1.25
CA ARG A 121 -9.05 -4.90 -0.02
C ARG A 121 -9.43 -4.04 1.17
N VAL A 122 -10.45 -4.49 1.89
CA VAL A 122 -10.98 -3.74 3.03
C VAL A 122 -10.22 -4.09 4.30
N SER A 123 -9.64 -3.09 4.97
CA SER A 123 -8.94 -3.30 6.23
C SER A 123 -9.93 -3.25 7.39
N TYR A 124 -10.10 -4.37 8.10
CA TYR A 124 -10.95 -4.43 9.30
C TYR A 124 -10.17 -3.96 10.53
N HIS A 125 -10.70 -2.94 11.20
CA HIS A 125 -10.13 -2.32 12.38
C HIS A 125 -11.10 -2.42 13.57
N PRO A 126 -11.03 -3.49 14.37
CA PRO A 126 -11.99 -3.75 15.44
C PRO A 126 -12.17 -2.60 16.45
N GLU A 127 -11.11 -1.84 16.72
CA GLU A 127 -11.13 -0.70 17.64
C GLU A 127 -12.15 0.39 17.23
N GLN A 128 -12.56 0.43 15.95
CA GLN A 128 -13.35 1.53 15.39
C GLN A 128 -14.41 1.08 14.35
N MET A 129 -14.51 -0.23 14.08
CA MET A 129 -15.41 -0.77 13.06
C MET A 129 -16.28 -1.87 13.65
N SER A 130 -17.56 -1.87 13.28
CA SER A 130 -18.46 -3.01 13.52
C SER A 130 -18.28 -4.05 12.43
N LEU A 131 -17.97 -5.30 12.81
CA LEU A 131 -17.87 -6.41 11.87
C LEU A 131 -19.18 -6.62 11.08
N ASN A 132 -20.33 -6.57 11.76
CA ASN A 132 -21.63 -6.81 11.13
C ASN A 132 -21.97 -5.73 10.10
N GLU A 133 -21.64 -4.47 10.38
CA GLU A 133 -21.79 -3.38 9.41
C GLU A 133 -20.86 -3.58 8.21
N LEU A 134 -19.59 -3.94 8.46
CA LEU A 134 -18.63 -4.22 7.40
C LEU A 134 -19.09 -5.37 6.50
N ILE A 135 -19.56 -6.49 7.07
CA ILE A 135 -20.09 -7.64 6.33
C ILE A 135 -21.24 -7.21 5.41
N ARG A 136 -22.21 -6.44 5.92
CA ARG A 136 -23.33 -5.94 5.11
C ARG A 136 -22.84 -5.13 3.91
N LYS A 137 -21.85 -4.24 4.11
CA LYS A 137 -21.25 -3.43 3.04
C LYS A 137 -20.51 -4.27 2.02
N VAL A 138 -19.72 -5.24 2.47
CA VAL A 138 -18.96 -6.14 1.58
C VAL A 138 -19.89 -7.00 0.74
N LEU A 139 -20.92 -7.62 1.33
CA LEU A 139 -21.91 -8.40 0.58
C LEU A 139 -22.67 -7.53 -0.42
N LYS A 140 -23.04 -6.30 -0.04
CA LYS A 140 -23.68 -5.35 -0.95
C LYS A 140 -22.77 -4.99 -2.14
N MET A 141 -21.48 -4.78 -1.91
CA MET A 141 -20.51 -4.55 -2.97
C MET A 141 -20.36 -5.76 -3.90
N GLN A 142 -20.24 -6.97 -3.34
CA GLN A 142 -20.14 -8.22 -4.10
C GLN A 142 -21.39 -8.46 -4.96
N ASN A 143 -22.59 -8.22 -4.41
CA ASN A 143 -23.86 -8.29 -5.16
C ASN A 143 -23.95 -7.27 -6.30
N ASN A 144 -23.18 -6.18 -6.25
CA ASN A 144 -23.05 -5.21 -7.32
C ASN A 144 -21.84 -5.51 -8.25
N GLY A 145 -21.29 -6.72 -8.20
CA GLY A 145 -20.28 -7.21 -9.14
C GLY A 145 -18.83 -6.86 -8.78
N PHE A 146 -18.58 -6.17 -7.67
CA PHE A 146 -17.22 -5.80 -7.24
C PHE A 146 -16.47 -6.99 -6.65
N SER A 147 -15.16 -7.04 -6.90
CA SER A 147 -14.25 -8.00 -6.27
C SER A 147 -13.75 -7.44 -4.94
N VAL A 148 -14.38 -7.86 -3.83
CA VAL A 148 -14.12 -7.32 -2.48
C VAL A 148 -13.79 -8.44 -1.49
N GLY A 149 -12.75 -8.22 -0.68
CA GLY A 149 -12.35 -9.07 0.44
C GLY A 149 -11.93 -8.25 1.67
N ILE A 150 -11.78 -8.91 2.81
CA ILE A 150 -11.45 -8.30 4.10
C ILE A 150 -10.06 -8.75 4.56
N TRP A 151 -9.30 -7.81 5.15
CA TRP A 151 -8.00 -8.05 5.75
C TRP A 151 -7.97 -7.61 7.21
N GLY A 152 -7.62 -8.52 8.10
CA GLY A 152 -7.39 -8.25 9.53
C GLY A 152 -5.89 -8.20 9.87
N ILE A 153 -5.52 -7.38 10.85
CA ILE A 153 -4.14 -7.32 11.39
C ILE A 153 -4.06 -8.14 12.67
N MET A 154 -3.15 -9.11 12.72
CA MET A 154 -2.88 -9.99 13.86
C MET A 154 -2.10 -9.25 14.97
N HIS A 155 -2.67 -8.16 15.46
CA HIS A 155 -2.13 -7.42 16.59
C HIS A 155 -2.52 -8.13 17.90
N PRO A 156 -1.60 -8.30 18.87
CA PRO A 156 -1.84 -9.11 20.08
C PRO A 156 -3.08 -8.72 20.90
N LYS A 157 -3.46 -7.43 20.93
CA LYS A 157 -4.66 -6.97 21.65
C LYS A 157 -5.99 -7.44 21.03
N GLN A 158 -6.01 -7.80 19.75
CA GLN A 158 -7.24 -8.06 18.99
C GLN A 158 -7.22 -9.39 18.24
N GLU A 159 -6.20 -10.22 18.44
CA GLU A 159 -6.00 -11.49 17.73
C GLU A 159 -7.23 -12.40 17.78
N ILE A 160 -7.80 -12.60 18.99
CA ILE A 160 -8.99 -13.43 19.20
C ILE A 160 -10.18 -12.90 18.37
N GLU A 161 -10.35 -11.58 18.32
CA GLU A 161 -11.44 -10.96 17.58
C GLU A 161 -11.25 -11.11 16.06
N ILE A 162 -10.02 -10.94 15.58
CA ILE A 162 -9.68 -11.11 14.16
C ILE A 162 -9.93 -12.55 13.71
N LEU A 163 -9.53 -13.55 14.51
CA LEU A 163 -9.76 -14.97 14.20
C LEU A 163 -11.24 -15.33 14.20
N LYS A 164 -12.03 -14.77 15.13
CA LYS A 164 -13.49 -14.92 15.13
C LYS A 164 -14.12 -14.28 13.88
N ALA A 165 -13.67 -13.07 13.52
CA ALA A 165 -14.14 -12.36 12.34
C ALA A 165 -13.81 -13.13 11.05
N GLU A 166 -12.60 -13.68 10.95
CA GLU A 166 -12.16 -14.50 9.83
C GLU A 166 -13.06 -15.73 9.67
N LYS A 167 -13.25 -16.51 10.74
CA LYS A 167 -14.10 -17.70 10.71
C LYS A 167 -15.52 -17.36 10.29
N TYR A 168 -16.09 -16.28 10.82
CA TYR A 168 -17.45 -15.86 10.50
C TYR A 168 -17.58 -15.39 9.04
N CYS A 169 -16.68 -14.54 8.57
CA CYS A 169 -16.68 -14.07 7.18
C CYS A 169 -16.52 -15.23 6.18
N LYS A 170 -15.62 -16.18 6.46
CA LYS A 170 -15.45 -17.38 5.63
C LYS A 170 -16.71 -18.24 5.58
N SER A 171 -17.46 -18.36 6.70
CA SER A 171 -18.73 -19.08 6.71
C SER A 171 -19.82 -18.42 5.84
N LEU A 172 -19.66 -17.14 5.51
CA LEU A 172 -20.53 -16.38 4.62
C LEU A 172 -20.00 -16.30 3.17
N GLY A 173 -18.92 -17.02 2.85
CA GLY A 173 -18.28 -16.97 1.53
C GLY A 173 -17.46 -15.70 1.26
N ILE A 174 -17.17 -14.89 2.28
CA ILE A 174 -16.35 -13.68 2.15
C ILE A 174 -14.87 -14.06 2.29
N ASP A 175 -14.04 -13.68 1.32
CA ASP A 175 -12.58 -13.78 1.42
C ASP A 175 -12.11 -12.91 2.58
N PHE A 176 -11.63 -13.55 3.65
CA PHE A 176 -11.02 -12.89 4.79
C PHE A 176 -9.60 -13.42 4.96
N ARG A 177 -8.63 -12.52 5.00
CA ARG A 177 -7.22 -12.85 5.20
C ARG A 177 -6.63 -12.09 6.37
N THR A 178 -5.58 -12.64 6.93
CA THR A 178 -4.83 -11.99 8.00
C THR A 178 -3.51 -11.46 7.48
N LYS A 179 -3.01 -10.40 8.12
CA LYS A 179 -1.68 -9.86 7.94
C LYS A 179 -0.99 -9.83 9.29
N GLU A 180 0.30 -10.12 9.29
CA GLU A 180 1.13 -9.99 10.49
C GLU A 180 1.12 -8.54 10.99
N PHE A 181 1.10 -8.37 12.32
CA PHE A 181 1.35 -7.07 12.91
C PHE A 181 2.84 -6.73 12.82
N LEU A 182 3.14 -5.55 12.28
CA LEU A 182 4.50 -5.04 12.17
C LEU A 182 4.66 -3.88 13.14
N GLY A 183 5.46 -4.07 14.17
CA GLY A 183 5.65 -3.04 15.18
C GLY A 183 6.03 -3.58 16.54
N THR A 184 6.05 -2.70 17.52
CA THR A 184 6.38 -3.05 18.91
C THR A 184 5.11 -3.09 19.74
N HIS A 185 4.91 -4.18 20.48
CA HIS A 185 3.84 -4.30 21.47
C HIS A 185 4.41 -4.85 22.78
N LYS A 186 4.21 -4.12 23.89
CA LYS A 186 4.77 -4.45 25.22
C LYS A 186 6.27 -4.75 25.19
N GLY A 187 7.04 -3.93 24.48
CA GLY A 187 8.51 -4.08 24.35
C GLY A 187 8.98 -5.17 23.38
N LYS A 188 8.08 -6.03 22.88
CA LYS A 188 8.41 -7.06 21.88
C LYS A 188 8.17 -6.54 20.47
N ILE A 189 9.14 -6.77 19.58
CA ILE A 189 9.00 -6.51 18.14
C ILE A 189 8.28 -7.71 17.49
N TYR A 190 7.27 -7.40 16.68
CA TYR A 190 6.51 -8.35 15.85
C TYR A 190 6.80 -8.11 14.38
N GLY A 191 6.72 -9.14 13.56
CA GLY A 191 7.14 -9.13 12.16
C GLY A 191 8.25 -10.14 11.87
N GLN A 192 8.16 -10.83 10.74
CA GLN A 192 9.31 -11.52 10.15
C GLN A 192 10.08 -10.55 9.24
N TYR A 193 11.36 -10.32 9.54
CA TYR A 193 12.17 -9.30 8.88
C TYR A 193 13.40 -9.90 8.22
N ARG A 194 13.65 -9.56 6.95
CA ARG A 194 14.85 -9.99 6.22
C ARG A 194 16.12 -9.35 6.77
N TYR A 195 16.02 -8.10 7.23
CA TYR A 195 17.13 -7.33 7.78
C TYR A 195 16.73 -6.76 9.16
N PRO A 196 16.76 -7.55 10.25
CA PRO A 196 16.28 -7.11 11.57
C PRO A 196 16.92 -5.82 12.08
N GLY A 197 18.23 -5.61 11.79
CA GLY A 197 18.95 -4.39 12.15
C GLY A 197 18.40 -3.12 11.49
N ALA A 198 17.64 -3.23 10.40
CA ALA A 198 17.13 -2.10 9.63
C ALA A 198 16.01 -1.32 10.32
N ILE A 199 15.39 -1.87 11.36
CA ILE A 199 14.27 -1.28 12.11
C ILE A 199 14.60 -1.02 13.58
N SER A 200 15.90 -0.99 13.93
CA SER A 200 16.36 -0.81 15.31
C SER A 200 16.00 0.56 15.91
N LYS A 201 15.82 1.58 15.06
CA LYS A 201 15.63 3.00 15.41
C LYS A 201 16.73 3.59 16.30
N ARG A 202 17.94 3.03 16.26
CA ARG A 202 19.10 3.48 17.05
C ARG A 202 20.11 4.22 16.18
N ASP A 203 20.94 3.45 15.48
CA ASP A 203 22.06 3.95 14.71
C ASP A 203 21.78 3.87 13.21
N LYS A 204 22.26 4.86 12.49
CA LYS A 204 22.25 4.86 11.02
C LYS A 204 23.52 4.22 10.48
N LYS A 205 23.37 3.44 9.42
CA LYS A 205 24.49 2.94 8.61
C LYS A 205 24.28 3.24 7.14
N SER A 206 25.39 3.46 6.44
CA SER A 206 25.40 3.58 4.99
C SER A 206 25.41 2.20 4.36
N VAL A 207 24.45 1.96 3.46
CA VAL A 207 24.29 0.72 2.71
C VAL A 207 23.94 1.03 1.27
N PHE A 208 24.13 0.07 0.38
CA PHE A 208 23.52 0.10 -0.94
C PHE A 208 22.16 -0.59 -0.89
N CYS A 209 21.10 0.13 -1.24
CA CYS A 209 19.72 -0.36 -1.19
C CYS A 209 19.06 -0.25 -2.56
N LYS A 210 18.29 -1.28 -2.94
CA LYS A 210 17.50 -1.33 -4.16
C LYS A 210 16.07 -1.72 -3.81
N THR A 211 15.09 -0.97 -4.34
CA THR A 211 13.66 -1.27 -4.17
C THR A 211 13.12 -2.03 -5.37
N THR A 212 12.11 -2.86 -5.14
CA THR A 212 11.28 -3.47 -6.18
C THR A 212 9.89 -2.84 -6.23
N GLU A 213 9.73 -1.61 -5.78
CA GLU A 213 8.42 -0.94 -5.71
C GLU A 213 8.49 0.46 -6.32
N LEU A 214 7.44 0.82 -7.08
CA LEU A 214 7.21 2.20 -7.49
C LEU A 214 6.32 2.85 -6.44
N ILE A 215 6.80 3.89 -5.77
CA ILE A 215 6.12 4.50 -4.64
C ILE A 215 5.89 5.97 -4.89
N ILE A 216 4.61 6.37 -4.99
CA ILE A 216 4.18 7.72 -5.36
C ILE A 216 3.39 8.34 -4.21
N GLY A 217 3.88 9.47 -3.69
CA GLY A 217 3.22 10.22 -2.62
C GLY A 217 2.09 11.13 -3.11
N PRO A 218 1.26 11.69 -2.20
CA PRO A 218 0.07 12.47 -2.55
C PRO A 218 0.31 13.71 -3.41
N ASN A 219 1.52 14.26 -3.36
CA ASN A 219 1.94 15.44 -4.11
C ASN A 219 2.52 15.11 -5.49
N GLY A 220 2.60 13.83 -5.85
CA GLY A 220 3.21 13.36 -7.10
C GLY A 220 4.68 12.97 -7.00
N ASP A 221 5.33 13.22 -5.86
CA ASP A 221 6.71 12.82 -5.63
C ASP A 221 6.86 11.30 -5.64
N ILE A 222 7.93 10.81 -6.24
CA ILE A 222 8.30 9.41 -6.30
C ILE A 222 9.43 9.15 -5.30
N TYR A 223 9.32 8.11 -4.49
CA TYR A 223 10.24 7.83 -3.39
C TYR A 223 10.93 6.47 -3.54
N ARG A 224 12.09 6.29 -2.91
CA ARG A 224 12.84 5.02 -2.94
C ARG A 224 12.15 3.90 -2.17
N CYS A 225 11.51 4.21 -1.05
CA CYS A 225 10.89 3.25 -0.15
C CYS A 225 9.77 3.93 0.65
N THR A 226 8.96 3.14 1.37
CA THR A 226 7.87 3.66 2.20
C THR A 226 8.42 4.55 3.33
N ALA A 227 9.58 4.20 3.90
CA ALA A 227 10.25 5.03 4.89
C ALA A 227 10.50 6.46 4.40
N ASP A 228 10.93 6.63 3.15
CA ASP A 228 11.22 7.95 2.59
C ASP A 228 9.96 8.80 2.43
N VAL A 229 8.85 8.18 2.01
CA VAL A 229 7.54 8.84 1.97
C VAL A 229 7.13 9.32 3.37
N TYR A 230 7.32 8.44 4.36
CA TYR A 230 6.83 8.66 5.72
C TYR A 230 7.74 9.59 6.55
N GLU A 231 9.00 9.70 6.18
CA GLU A 231 9.96 10.59 6.83
C GLU A 231 10.19 11.89 6.06
N LYS A 232 9.39 12.15 5.00
CA LYS A 232 9.53 13.35 4.15
C LYS A 232 10.96 13.50 3.60
N ARG A 233 11.62 12.37 3.30
CA ARG A 233 12.97 12.39 2.74
C ARG A 233 12.89 12.79 1.27
N LYS A 234 14.04 13.13 0.68
CA LYS A 234 14.14 13.60 -0.70
C LYS A 234 13.54 12.57 -1.68
N SER A 235 12.66 13.04 -2.56
CA SER A 235 12.11 12.24 -3.66
C SER A 235 13.18 11.94 -4.71
N ILE A 236 12.97 10.90 -5.51
CA ILE A 236 13.82 10.51 -6.64
C ILE A 236 13.27 10.99 -7.98
N GLY A 237 12.13 11.67 -7.98
CA GLY A 237 11.48 12.20 -9.17
C GLY A 237 10.03 12.57 -8.89
N HIS A 238 9.30 12.89 -9.95
CA HIS A 238 7.90 13.31 -9.86
C HIS A 238 7.08 12.70 -11.00
N ILE A 239 5.86 12.27 -10.72
CA ILE A 239 5.01 11.57 -11.71
C ILE A 239 4.57 12.46 -12.88
N LEU A 240 4.63 13.78 -12.71
CA LEU A 240 4.40 14.78 -13.77
C LEU A 240 5.68 15.26 -14.47
N ASP A 241 6.86 14.77 -14.09
CA ASP A 241 8.09 15.11 -14.83
C ASP A 241 8.07 14.34 -16.16
N PRO A 242 7.99 15.02 -17.33
CA PRO A 242 7.82 14.39 -18.64
C PRO A 242 8.95 13.41 -19.01
N ASP A 243 10.12 13.53 -18.39
CA ASP A 243 11.30 12.74 -18.66
C ASP A 243 11.61 11.69 -17.58
N PHE A 244 10.87 11.69 -16.45
CA PHE A 244 11.08 10.73 -15.38
C PHE A 244 11.03 9.28 -15.90
N GLN A 245 12.07 8.51 -15.54
CA GLN A 245 12.16 7.06 -15.69
C GLN A 245 12.60 6.46 -14.35
N ILE A 246 12.04 5.31 -14.01
CA ILE A 246 12.47 4.57 -12.83
C ILE A 246 13.67 3.69 -13.19
N GLU A 247 14.74 3.73 -12.37
CA GLU A 247 15.93 2.91 -12.64
C GLU A 247 16.07 1.78 -11.61
N ASP A 248 16.20 0.54 -12.10
CA ASP A 248 16.41 -0.67 -11.32
C ASP A 248 17.88 -0.84 -10.91
N LYS A 249 18.34 0.03 -9.99
CA LYS A 249 19.72 0.04 -9.50
C LYS A 249 19.82 0.20 -7.99
N PHE A 250 20.91 -0.31 -7.43
CA PHE A 250 21.31 0.00 -6.07
C PHE A 250 21.65 1.48 -5.94
N ARG A 251 21.25 2.09 -4.83
CA ARG A 251 21.54 3.48 -4.47
C ARG A 251 22.09 3.54 -3.06
N LEU A 252 22.97 4.51 -2.82
CA LEU A 252 23.43 4.80 -1.47
C LEU A 252 22.24 5.21 -0.58
N CYS A 253 22.15 4.58 0.59
CA CYS A 253 21.16 4.85 1.61
C CYS A 253 21.84 4.97 2.96
N GLU A 254 21.74 6.14 3.57
CA GLU A 254 22.34 6.46 4.88
C GLU A 254 21.35 6.22 6.04
N TRP A 255 20.25 5.51 5.77
CA TRP A 255 19.11 5.36 6.69
C TRP A 255 18.86 3.93 7.13
N PHE A 256 19.79 3.00 6.88
CA PHE A 256 19.71 1.67 7.48
C PHE A 256 19.65 1.81 9.00
N GLY A 257 18.71 1.12 9.66
CA GLY A 257 18.39 1.29 11.07
C GLY A 257 17.09 2.09 11.30
N HIS A 258 16.67 2.86 10.30
CA HIS A 258 15.43 3.66 10.28
C HIS A 258 14.58 3.36 9.04
N CYS A 259 14.55 2.10 8.60
CA CYS A 259 13.65 1.63 7.56
C CYS A 259 12.22 1.51 8.09
N ASN A 260 11.24 1.49 7.17
CA ASN A 260 9.87 1.14 7.54
C ASN A 260 9.76 -0.39 7.61
N PRO A 261 9.08 -0.96 8.63
CA PRO A 261 8.86 -2.41 8.72
C PRO A 261 8.25 -3.04 7.46
N CYS A 262 7.37 -2.33 6.74
CA CYS A 262 6.79 -2.83 5.50
C CYS A 262 7.79 -3.01 4.35
N ASP A 263 8.87 -2.23 4.34
CA ASP A 263 9.90 -2.29 3.30
C ASP A 263 10.76 -3.56 3.43
N ILE A 264 10.97 -4.03 4.67
CA ILE A 264 11.95 -5.08 5.00
C ILE A 264 11.34 -6.39 5.53
N LYS A 265 10.02 -6.44 5.67
CA LYS A 265 9.33 -7.67 6.09
C LYS A 265 9.47 -8.76 5.02
N VAL A 266 9.49 -10.00 5.48
CA VAL A 266 9.35 -11.17 4.60
C VAL A 266 7.88 -11.29 4.22
N LYS A 267 7.61 -11.31 2.91
CA LYS A 267 6.27 -11.35 2.33
C LYS A 267 6.28 -12.18 1.05
N THR A 268 5.09 -12.37 0.52
CA THR A 268 4.88 -12.98 -0.77
C THR A 268 5.13 -11.97 -1.89
N ASN A 269 5.84 -12.38 -2.95
CA ASN A 269 6.05 -11.57 -4.16
C ASN A 269 4.79 -11.57 -5.06
N ARG A 270 4.83 -10.86 -6.21
CA ARG A 270 3.69 -10.79 -7.13
C ARG A 270 3.26 -12.16 -7.67
N PHE A 271 4.21 -13.09 -7.80
CA PHE A 271 4.01 -14.47 -8.26
C PHE A 271 3.53 -15.44 -7.17
N GLN A 272 3.09 -14.93 -6.02
CA GLN A 272 2.63 -15.76 -4.89
C GLN A 272 3.73 -16.62 -4.23
N GLN A 273 5.01 -16.27 -4.39
CA GLN A 273 6.13 -16.97 -3.75
C GLN A 273 6.55 -16.25 -2.45
N PHE A 274 6.63 -16.99 -1.35
CA PHE A 274 7.07 -16.49 -0.05
C PHE A 274 8.60 -16.29 0.00
N GLY A 275 9.09 -15.38 0.84
CA GLY A 275 10.53 -15.11 1.02
C GLY A 275 11.01 -13.77 0.45
N HIS A 276 10.12 -12.95 -0.11
CA HIS A 276 10.43 -11.66 -0.71
C HIS A 276 10.46 -10.52 0.32
N SER A 277 11.24 -9.48 0.04
CA SER A 277 11.30 -8.21 0.78
C SER A 277 11.25 -7.08 -0.25
N SER A 278 10.58 -5.96 0.04
CA SER A 278 10.45 -4.85 -0.94
C SER A 278 11.81 -4.28 -1.35
N VAL A 279 12.79 -4.42 -0.46
CA VAL A 279 14.16 -3.95 -0.68
C VAL A 279 15.16 -5.08 -0.57
N GLU A 280 16.24 -4.92 -1.34
CA GLU A 280 17.48 -5.66 -1.25
C GLU A 280 18.57 -4.71 -0.73
N ILE A 281 19.34 -5.15 0.27
CA ILE A 281 20.36 -4.34 0.94
C ILE A 281 21.71 -5.06 0.84
N LYS A 282 22.72 -4.33 0.40
CA LYS A 282 24.14 -4.70 0.38
C LYS A 282 24.91 -3.82 1.36
N PHE A 283 25.65 -4.43 2.26
CA PHE A 283 26.51 -3.72 3.22
C PHE A 283 27.84 -3.39 2.56
N GLN A 284 28.41 -2.22 2.88
CA GLN A 284 29.68 -1.77 2.30
C GLN A 284 30.84 -2.71 2.66
N ASP A 285 30.77 -3.37 3.81
CA ASP A 285 31.82 -4.25 4.33
C ASP A 285 31.84 -5.66 3.67
N GLN A 286 31.05 -5.88 2.60
CA GLN A 286 31.01 -7.14 1.85
C GLN A 286 31.78 -7.08 0.51
N GLU A 287 32.55 -6.02 0.27
CA GLU A 287 33.60 -5.98 -0.75
C GLU A 287 34.97 -6.23 -0.08
N VAL A 288 35.24 -7.50 0.26
CA VAL A 288 36.59 -8.05 0.45
C VAL A 288 36.64 -9.40 -0.25
#